data_AF-A0A7S3J7A3-F1
#
_entry.id   AF-A0A7S3J7A3-F1
#
_cell.length_a   1.000
_cell.length_b   1.000
_cell.length_c   1.000
_cell.angle_alpha   90.00
_cell.angle_beta   90.00
_cell.angle_gamma   90.00
#
_symmetry.space_group_name_H-M   'P 1'
#
loop_
_entity.id
_entity.type
_entity.pdbx_description
1 polymer ?
#
loop_
_entity_poly.entity_id
_entity_poly.type
_entity_poly.pdbx_seq_one_letter_code
_entity_poly.pdbx_strand_id
1 'polypeptide(L)'
;DERRKKQEFLKSEILDRGFDREEFAEFMLDYKPDGLNVDVWETRELIMAVDDFVSTHRPCAGRYSDQMPEPSQVEESKSNDPYQRTDTDNTNFEYEDNKFDYEDYPTEPAVDHEENTHPMYEEEQKQETEMEKKIRLQNEKFLELQRQQEEERERIRLKELEEEERISKLQKKEERRKKRKKKSKEEKVKKHAESNEKLIENKAQLDAKLEEIMKNEKLPKKYSDMAPKIQLEYKTKKYKVNGINVEKSILSDNVTIDILVSTPEVIDEGFFLGKHLTFTVETKPFGWKVRRKDKDFNFLREYLVKTYPHVLVPACLEHQSVKSVDKNFLRKRESLLTRFLEKCMTKDELKACPKMVDFLKEEDYKTFSKNLRKEC
;
A
#
# COMPACT_ATOMS: atom_id res chain seq x y z
N ASP A 1 9.12 21.36 -1.77
CA ASP A 1 8.37 20.14 -2.11
C ASP A 1 7.79 20.27 -3.51
N GLU A 2 8.59 19.98 -4.53
CA GLU A 2 8.22 20.17 -5.95
C GLU A 2 7.07 19.25 -6.37
N ARG A 3 7.08 18.01 -5.88
CA ARG A 3 6.01 17.03 -6.06
C ARG A 3 4.64 17.60 -5.68
N ARG A 4 4.54 18.23 -4.50
CA ARG A 4 3.29 18.84 -4.01
C ARG A 4 2.78 19.93 -4.95
N LYS A 5 3.67 20.76 -5.51
CA LYS A 5 3.31 21.82 -6.46
C LYS A 5 2.76 21.26 -7.78
N LYS A 6 3.41 20.22 -8.33
CA LYS A 6 2.94 19.52 -9.55
C LYS A 6 1.58 18.87 -9.34
N GLN A 7 1.39 18.24 -8.18
CA GLN A 7 0.11 17.65 -7.77
C GLN A 7 -0.99 18.72 -7.65
N GLU A 8 -0.72 19.84 -6.99
CA GLU A 8 -1.67 20.94 -6.85
C GLU A 8 -2.06 21.55 -8.21
N PHE A 9 -1.08 21.74 -9.10
CA PHE A 9 -1.29 22.17 -10.49
C PHE A 9 -2.21 21.20 -11.26
N LEU A 10 -1.93 19.90 -11.18
CA LEU A 10 -2.74 18.88 -11.84
C LEU A 10 -4.18 18.86 -11.30
N LYS A 11 -4.38 19.10 -10.01
CA LYS A 11 -5.71 19.20 -9.42
C LYS A 11 -6.47 20.41 -9.98
N SER A 12 -5.86 21.59 -9.95
CA SER A 12 -6.51 22.83 -10.39
C SER A 12 -6.81 22.84 -11.89
N GLU A 13 -5.94 22.24 -12.70
CA GLU A 13 -6.08 22.29 -14.16
C GLU A 13 -6.96 21.18 -14.72
N ILE A 14 -6.95 19.98 -14.12
CA ILE A 14 -7.72 18.83 -14.63
C ILE A 14 -9.01 18.64 -13.84
N LEU A 15 -8.91 18.45 -12.53
CA LEU A 15 -10.09 18.10 -11.70
C LEU A 15 -11.03 19.29 -11.50
N ASP A 16 -10.49 20.45 -11.11
CA ASP A 16 -11.31 21.63 -10.82
C ASP A 16 -11.95 22.22 -12.09
N ARG A 17 -11.35 21.95 -13.27
CA ARG A 17 -11.94 22.28 -14.58
C ARG A 17 -12.92 21.22 -15.11
N GLY A 18 -13.11 20.11 -14.40
CA GLY A 18 -14.10 19.09 -14.73
C GLY A 18 -13.70 18.14 -15.87
N PHE A 19 -12.40 17.95 -16.11
CA PHE A 19 -11.93 16.93 -17.04
C PHE A 19 -12.03 15.53 -16.43
N ASP A 20 -12.21 14.52 -17.29
CA ASP A 20 -12.26 13.13 -16.85
C ASP A 20 -10.86 12.64 -16.44
N ARG A 21 -10.75 12.16 -15.20
CA ARG A 21 -9.46 11.74 -14.62
C ARG A 21 -8.87 10.51 -15.32
N GLU A 22 -9.73 9.62 -15.83
CA GLU A 22 -9.35 8.36 -16.43
C GLU A 22 -8.89 8.60 -17.86
N GLU A 23 -9.58 9.46 -18.60
CA GLU A 23 -9.18 9.94 -19.92
C GLU A 23 -7.84 10.70 -19.86
N PHE A 24 -7.65 11.57 -18.85
CA PHE A 24 -6.36 12.23 -18.65
C PHE A 24 -5.23 11.25 -18.31
N ALA A 25 -5.50 10.24 -17.47
CA ALA A 25 -4.52 9.22 -17.13
C ALA A 25 -4.12 8.39 -18.36
N GLU A 26 -5.07 8.04 -19.24
CA GLU A 26 -4.79 7.37 -20.52
C GLU A 26 -3.93 8.25 -21.42
N PHE A 27 -4.29 9.52 -21.59
CA PHE A 27 -3.50 10.49 -22.36
C PHE A 27 -2.05 10.60 -21.87
N MET A 28 -1.85 10.70 -20.55
CA MET A 28 -0.51 10.79 -19.96
C MET A 28 0.33 9.52 -20.19
N LEU A 29 -0.30 8.34 -20.18
CA LEU A 29 0.37 7.07 -20.49
C LEU A 29 0.76 6.95 -21.96
N ASP A 30 -0.02 7.53 -22.87
CA ASP A 30 0.30 7.58 -24.29
C ASP A 30 1.43 8.59 -24.58
N TYR A 31 1.49 9.67 -23.79
CA TYR A 31 2.58 10.67 -23.86
C TYR A 31 3.90 10.13 -23.31
N LYS A 32 3.87 9.37 -22.19
CA LYS A 32 5.05 8.78 -21.55
C LYS A 32 4.68 7.46 -20.86
N PRO A 33 5.46 6.37 -21.00
CA PRO A 33 5.10 5.05 -20.43
C PRO A 33 4.91 5.07 -18.91
N ASP A 34 5.70 5.88 -18.18
CA ASP A 34 5.56 6.11 -16.73
C ASP A 34 4.85 7.44 -16.41
N GLY A 35 4.01 7.91 -17.32
CA GLY A 35 3.37 9.23 -17.27
C GLY A 35 2.47 9.47 -16.05
N LEU A 36 2.08 8.43 -15.33
CA LEU A 36 1.30 8.57 -14.09
C LEU A 36 2.16 8.95 -12.87
N ASN A 37 3.48 8.74 -12.93
CA ASN A 37 4.38 9.10 -11.86
C ASN A 37 4.80 10.58 -11.98
N VAL A 38 4.21 11.44 -11.15
CA VAL A 38 4.45 12.91 -11.14
C VAL A 38 5.94 13.27 -10.95
N ASP A 39 6.72 12.40 -10.29
CA ASP A 39 8.14 12.65 -10.04
C ASP A 39 9.01 12.48 -11.30
N VAL A 40 8.49 11.80 -12.33
CA VAL A 40 9.17 11.56 -13.62
C VAL A 40 8.99 12.73 -14.61
N TRP A 41 8.14 13.70 -14.27
CA TRP A 41 7.86 14.86 -15.12
C TRP A 41 8.67 16.07 -14.70
N GLU A 42 9.30 16.75 -15.65
CA GLU A 42 9.73 18.11 -15.40
C GLU A 42 8.51 19.05 -15.34
N THR A 43 8.58 20.10 -14.52
CA THR A 43 7.44 21.04 -14.35
C THR A 43 7.00 21.64 -15.69
N ARG A 44 7.96 21.95 -16.58
CA ARG A 44 7.66 22.51 -17.91
C ARG A 44 6.98 21.50 -18.83
N GLU A 45 7.47 20.25 -18.86
CA GLU A 45 6.87 19.18 -19.65
C GLU A 45 5.44 18.87 -19.20
N LEU A 46 5.20 18.88 -17.89
CA LEU A 46 3.88 18.63 -17.32
C LEU A 46 2.87 19.71 -17.73
N ILE A 47 3.28 20.98 -17.73
CA ILE A 47 2.43 22.09 -18.18
C ILE A 47 2.08 21.90 -19.66
N MET A 48 3.06 21.56 -20.51
CA MET A 48 2.81 21.34 -21.94
C MET A 48 1.85 20.16 -22.20
N ALA A 49 2.00 19.05 -21.48
CA ALA A 49 1.10 17.90 -21.61
C ALA A 49 -0.34 18.24 -21.16
N VAL A 50 -0.49 19.03 -20.08
CA VAL A 50 -1.80 19.51 -19.63
C VAL A 50 -2.42 20.46 -20.66
N ASP A 51 -1.65 21.40 -21.21
CA ASP A 51 -2.15 22.34 -22.24
C ASP A 51 -2.60 21.58 -23.51
N ASP A 52 -1.83 20.59 -23.95
CA ASP A 52 -2.17 19.75 -25.10
C ASP A 52 -3.47 18.96 -24.85
N PHE A 53 -3.60 18.33 -23.68
CA PHE A 53 -4.81 17.63 -23.27
C PHE A 53 -6.04 18.56 -23.22
N VAL A 54 -5.91 19.71 -22.56
CA VAL A 54 -6.97 20.71 -22.44
C VAL A 54 -7.40 21.25 -23.81
N SER A 55 -6.48 21.34 -24.77
CA SER A 55 -6.79 21.78 -26.14
C SER A 55 -7.53 20.72 -26.98
N THR A 56 -7.30 19.44 -26.68
CA THR A 56 -7.82 18.31 -27.46
C THR A 56 -9.09 17.69 -26.86
N HIS A 57 -9.30 17.84 -25.55
CA HIS A 57 -10.40 17.22 -24.81
C HIS A 57 -11.41 18.27 -24.33
N ARG A 58 -12.65 17.84 -24.13
CA ARG A 58 -13.72 18.70 -23.60
C ARG A 58 -13.97 18.38 -22.13
N PRO A 59 -14.19 19.39 -21.27
CA PRO A 59 -14.65 19.16 -19.90
C PRO A 59 -15.92 18.29 -19.90
N CYS A 60 -15.95 17.29 -19.02
CA CYS A 60 -17.09 16.41 -18.84
C CYS A 60 -18.15 17.15 -18.02
N ALA A 61 -19.04 17.88 -18.70
CA ALA A 61 -20.14 18.58 -18.06
C ALA A 61 -21.11 17.57 -17.41
N GLY A 62 -20.98 17.33 -16.11
CA GLY A 62 -22.09 16.83 -15.28
C GLY A 62 -22.00 15.41 -14.70
N ARG A 63 -20.82 14.80 -14.49
CA ARG A 63 -20.75 13.47 -13.83
C ARG A 63 -20.17 13.43 -12.42
N TYR A 64 -19.49 14.48 -11.93
CA TYR A 64 -18.75 14.40 -10.66
C TYR A 64 -19.48 14.94 -9.43
N SER A 65 -20.64 15.59 -9.57
CA SER A 65 -21.36 16.15 -8.41
C SER A 65 -21.99 15.09 -7.49
N ASP A 66 -22.20 13.86 -7.95
CA ASP A 66 -22.93 12.83 -7.17
C ASP A 66 -22.06 11.80 -6.44
N GLN A 67 -20.73 11.84 -6.56
CA GLN A 67 -19.84 10.84 -5.94
C GLN A 67 -18.64 11.39 -5.18
N MET A 68 -18.58 12.70 -4.91
CA MET A 68 -17.63 13.17 -3.90
C MET A 68 -18.15 12.77 -2.52
N PRO A 69 -17.47 11.86 -1.78
CA PRO A 69 -17.79 11.68 -0.38
C PRO A 69 -17.60 13.02 0.31
N GLU A 70 -18.65 13.50 0.98
CA GLU A 70 -18.61 14.70 1.80
C GLU A 70 -17.31 14.68 2.63
N PRO A 71 -16.46 15.73 2.58
CA PRO A 71 -15.29 15.80 3.43
C PRO A 71 -15.79 15.81 4.87
N SER A 72 -15.65 14.66 5.52
CA SER A 72 -15.94 14.47 6.94
C SER A 72 -15.15 15.53 7.69
N GLN A 73 -15.87 16.40 8.39
CA GLN A 73 -15.31 17.46 9.22
C GLN A 73 -14.25 16.86 10.14
N VAL A 74 -12.99 17.16 9.84
CA VAL A 74 -11.87 16.85 10.71
C VAL A 74 -11.89 17.91 11.80
N GLU A 75 -12.38 17.54 12.99
CA GLU A 75 -12.19 18.37 14.17
C GLU A 75 -10.69 18.52 14.43
N GLU A 76 -10.27 19.77 14.40
CA GLU A 76 -8.91 20.25 14.62
C GLU A 76 -8.61 20.15 16.13
N SER A 77 -8.16 18.98 16.57
CA SER A 77 -7.70 18.78 17.94
C SER A 77 -6.33 19.46 18.14
N LYS A 78 -6.38 20.65 18.75
CA LYS A 78 -5.23 21.41 19.27
C LYS A 78 -4.37 20.55 20.20
N SER A 79 -3.14 20.25 19.82
CA SER A 79 -2.13 19.69 20.72
C SER A 79 -1.50 20.82 21.53
N ASN A 80 -1.76 20.85 22.83
CA ASN A 80 -0.94 21.57 23.81
C ASN A 80 0.37 20.81 23.98
N ASP A 81 1.48 21.44 23.61
CA ASP A 81 2.83 20.96 23.85
C ASP A 81 3.48 21.83 24.93
N PRO A 82 3.71 21.33 26.17
CA PRO A 82 4.28 22.13 27.23
C PRO A 82 5.65 21.58 27.64
N TYR A 83 6.69 21.73 26.81
CA TYR A 83 8.07 21.67 27.30
C TYR A 83 9.01 22.62 26.55
N GLN A 84 9.19 23.79 27.14
CA GLN A 84 10.39 24.62 27.02
C GLN A 84 11.27 24.39 28.24
N ARG A 85 12.58 24.16 28.02
CA ARG A 85 13.77 24.60 28.80
C ARG A 85 15.00 23.89 28.22
N THR A 86 15.96 24.60 27.62
CA THR A 86 17.21 25.17 28.23
C THR A 86 17.95 24.08 29.03
N ASP A 87 19.19 23.69 28.74
CA ASP A 87 20.41 24.50 28.75
C ASP A 87 21.50 23.84 27.86
N THR A 88 22.25 24.63 27.09
CA THR A 88 23.51 24.20 26.44
C THR A 88 24.67 24.69 27.27
N ASP A 89 25.31 23.77 28.00
CA ASP A 89 26.55 24.02 28.72
C ASP A 89 27.72 24.16 27.73
N ASN A 90 28.40 25.28 27.85
CA ASN A 90 29.55 25.73 27.09
C ASN A 90 30.82 25.22 27.78
N THR A 91 31.39 24.10 27.29
CA THR A 91 32.70 23.62 27.77
C THR A 91 33.81 24.21 26.92
N ASN A 92 34.45 25.21 27.53
CA ASN A 92 35.74 25.81 27.20
C ASN A 92 36.84 24.71 27.15
N PHE A 93 37.59 24.61 26.06
CA PHE A 93 38.79 23.78 25.97
C PHE A 93 39.99 24.70 25.71
N GLU A 94 40.75 24.97 26.77
CA GLU A 94 42.03 25.67 26.73
C GLU A 94 43.06 24.83 25.96
N TYR A 95 43.67 25.42 24.93
CA TYR A 95 44.92 24.90 24.35
C TYR A 95 46.08 25.66 24.96
N GLU A 96 46.95 24.93 25.66
CA GLU A 96 48.19 25.43 26.25
C GLU A 96 49.17 25.87 25.16
N ASP A 97 49.69 27.07 25.37
CA ASP A 97 50.65 27.81 24.56
C ASP A 97 52.06 27.22 24.77
N ASN A 98 52.51 26.37 23.84
CA ASN A 98 53.82 25.73 23.91
C ASN A 98 54.88 26.66 23.29
N LYS A 99 55.41 27.53 24.14
CA LYS A 99 56.51 28.47 23.85
C LYS A 99 57.83 27.71 23.73
N PHE A 100 58.32 27.53 22.50
CA PHE A 100 59.65 26.96 22.23
C PHE A 100 60.65 28.11 22.05
N ASP A 101 61.49 28.34 23.06
CA ASP A 101 62.65 29.23 22.99
C ASP A 101 63.69 28.59 22.06
N TYR A 102 63.97 29.23 20.92
CA TYR A 102 65.17 28.95 20.13
C TYR A 102 66.19 30.05 20.44
N GLU A 103 67.23 29.63 21.16
CA GLU A 103 68.44 30.40 21.44
C GLU A 103 69.24 30.65 20.15
N ASP A 104 69.64 31.92 20.01
CA ASP A 104 71.00 32.40 19.75
C ASP A 104 71.86 31.60 18.77
N TYR A 105 71.92 32.07 17.52
CA TYR A 105 73.02 31.77 16.59
C TYR A 105 73.73 33.06 16.17
N PRO A 106 75.07 33.04 16.08
CA PRO A 106 75.89 34.24 15.97
C PRO A 106 75.75 34.92 14.61
N THR A 107 75.59 36.25 14.68
CA THR A 107 75.65 37.17 13.55
C THR A 107 77.07 37.21 12.99
N GLU A 108 77.26 36.71 11.76
CA GLU A 108 78.49 36.93 11.01
C GLU A 108 78.53 38.35 10.41
N PRO A 109 79.73 38.95 10.27
CA PRO A 109 79.91 40.34 9.89
C PRO A 109 79.62 40.62 8.42
N ALA A 110 79.06 41.81 8.21
CA ALA A 110 78.75 42.43 6.93
C ALA A 110 79.95 42.43 5.98
N VAL A 111 79.75 41.86 4.79
CA VAL A 111 80.60 42.08 3.62
C VAL A 111 79.85 43.05 2.72
N ASP A 112 80.36 44.28 2.64
CA ASP A 112 79.89 45.32 1.73
C ASP A 112 80.15 44.87 0.28
N HIS A 113 79.11 44.42 -0.41
CA HIS A 113 79.11 44.28 -1.85
C HIS A 113 78.29 45.41 -2.47
N GLU A 114 78.99 46.31 -3.16
CA GLU A 114 78.44 47.43 -3.90
C GLU A 114 77.33 46.98 -4.86
N GLU A 115 76.20 47.66 -4.73
CA GLU A 115 74.98 47.53 -5.50
C GLU A 115 75.24 47.75 -6.99
N ASN A 116 75.07 46.71 -7.79
CA ASN A 116 74.66 46.86 -9.18
C ASN A 116 73.30 46.17 -9.33
N THR A 117 72.27 46.87 -8.87
CA THR A 117 70.87 46.43 -8.81
C THR A 117 70.30 46.35 -10.22
N HIS A 118 70.33 45.13 -10.77
CA HIS A 118 69.67 44.80 -12.02
C HIS A 118 68.15 44.67 -11.75
N PRO A 119 67.27 45.45 -12.40
CA PRO A 119 65.81 45.46 -12.15
C PRO A 119 65.07 44.15 -12.50
N MET A 120 65.81 43.09 -12.84
CA MET A 120 65.26 41.78 -13.20
C MET A 120 64.99 40.90 -11.98
N TYR A 121 65.71 41.11 -10.85
CA TYR A 121 65.58 40.27 -9.65
C TYR A 121 64.32 40.55 -8.81
N GLU A 122 63.77 41.76 -8.85
CA GLU A 122 62.54 42.08 -8.09
C GLU A 122 61.29 41.42 -8.68
N GLU A 123 61.27 41.19 -9.99
CA GLU A 123 60.14 40.56 -10.67
C GLU A 123 60.09 39.05 -10.38
N GLU A 124 61.24 38.40 -10.29
CA GLU A 124 61.37 36.98 -9.93
C GLU A 124 60.91 36.71 -8.49
N GLN A 125 61.30 37.55 -7.53
CA GLN A 125 60.83 37.45 -6.14
C GLN A 125 59.31 37.66 -6.00
N LYS A 126 58.72 38.54 -6.82
CA LYS A 126 57.26 38.71 -6.85
C LYS A 126 56.55 37.47 -7.38
N GLN A 127 57.10 36.82 -8.41
CA GLN A 127 56.53 35.58 -8.95
C GLN A 127 56.66 34.42 -7.95
N GLU A 128 57.80 34.30 -7.27
CA GLU A 128 58.02 33.27 -6.24
C GLU A 128 57.05 33.42 -5.07
N THR A 129 56.91 34.64 -4.52
CA THR A 129 55.96 34.90 -3.43
C THR A 129 54.49 34.71 -3.85
N GLU A 130 54.14 34.96 -5.12
CA GLU A 130 52.81 34.66 -5.63
C GLU A 130 52.56 33.15 -5.77
N MET A 131 53.58 32.39 -6.20
CA MET A 131 53.52 30.94 -6.29
C MET A 131 53.37 30.28 -4.91
N GLU A 132 54.14 30.73 -3.92
CA GLU A 132 54.02 30.24 -2.53
C GLU A 132 52.64 30.51 -1.94
N LYS A 133 52.06 31.71 -2.19
CA LYS A 133 50.68 32.03 -1.77
C LYS A 133 49.67 31.08 -2.40
N LYS A 134 49.84 30.71 -3.67
CA LYS A 134 48.97 29.74 -4.36
C LYS A 134 49.10 28.35 -3.74
N ILE A 135 50.32 27.89 -3.45
CA ILE A 135 50.57 26.60 -2.78
C ILE A 135 49.92 26.57 -1.40
N ARG A 136 50.11 27.63 -0.60
CA ARG A 136 49.50 27.75 0.74
C ARG A 136 47.98 27.70 0.68
N LEU A 137 47.37 28.44 -0.25
CA LEU A 137 45.93 28.44 -0.45
C LEU A 137 45.40 27.07 -0.93
N GLN A 138 46.15 26.37 -1.78
CA GLN A 138 45.79 25.00 -2.18
C GLN A 138 45.85 24.02 -1.01
N ASN A 139 46.89 24.10 -0.17
CA ASN A 139 47.02 23.26 1.01
C ASN A 139 45.91 23.54 2.04
N GLU A 140 45.55 24.80 2.25
CA GLU A 140 44.44 25.19 3.13
C GLU A 140 43.10 24.63 2.63
N LYS A 141 42.81 24.76 1.33
CA LYS A 141 41.61 24.17 0.71
C LYS A 141 41.58 22.65 0.83
N PHE A 142 42.72 22.00 0.68
CA PHE A 142 42.82 20.54 0.83
C PHE A 142 42.53 20.10 2.28
N LEU A 143 43.08 20.82 3.26
CA LEU A 143 42.85 20.55 4.68
C LEU A 143 41.38 20.78 5.08
N GLU A 144 40.76 21.83 4.55
CA GLU A 144 39.33 22.10 4.77
C GLU A 144 38.44 21.01 4.17
N LEU A 145 38.79 20.49 2.99
CA LEU A 145 38.09 19.36 2.38
C LEU A 145 38.21 18.08 3.23
N GLN A 146 39.38 17.81 3.82
CA GLN A 146 39.55 16.69 4.74
C GLN A 146 38.67 16.83 5.99
N ARG A 147 38.61 18.04 6.58
CA ARG A 147 37.74 18.31 7.74
C ARG A 147 36.26 18.07 7.42
N GLN A 148 35.79 18.53 6.25
CA GLN A 148 34.41 18.29 5.81
C GLN A 148 34.10 16.80 5.63
N GLN A 149 35.04 16.02 5.09
CA GLN A 149 34.87 14.58 4.93
C GLN A 149 34.82 13.85 6.28
N GLU A 150 35.59 14.30 7.27
CA GLU A 150 35.56 13.73 8.62
C GLU A 150 34.26 14.05 9.35
N GLU A 151 33.80 15.31 9.28
CA GLU A 151 32.50 15.74 9.82
C GLU A 151 31.33 14.95 9.18
N GLU A 152 31.38 14.72 7.87
CA GLU A 152 30.36 13.91 7.19
C GLU A 152 30.38 12.44 7.64
N ARG A 153 31.57 11.85 7.81
CA ARG A 153 31.71 10.49 8.35
C ARG A 153 31.17 10.37 9.76
N GLU A 154 31.45 11.33 10.64
CA GLU A 154 30.89 11.35 11.99
C GLU A 154 29.37 11.48 11.97
N ARG A 155 28.83 12.33 11.09
CA ARG A 155 27.38 12.49 10.92
C ARG A 155 26.70 11.20 10.46
N ILE A 156 27.33 10.44 9.56
CA ILE A 156 26.83 9.13 9.13
C ILE A 156 26.85 8.14 10.31
N ARG A 157 27.97 8.07 11.03
CA ARG A 157 28.13 7.18 12.20
C ARG A 157 27.09 7.46 13.29
N LEU A 158 26.75 8.73 13.54
CA LEU A 158 25.72 9.10 14.52
C LEU A 158 24.33 8.62 14.08
N LYS A 159 23.98 8.76 12.79
CA LYS A 159 22.71 8.26 12.23
C LYS A 159 22.60 6.74 12.32
N GLU A 160 23.70 6.02 12.07
CA GLU A 160 23.74 4.56 12.20
C GLU A 160 23.46 4.14 13.66
N LEU A 161 24.07 4.80 14.64
CA LEU A 161 23.81 4.53 16.07
C LEU A 161 22.36 4.81 16.47
N GLU A 162 21.77 5.90 15.98
CA GLU A 162 20.35 6.20 16.21
C GLU A 162 19.42 5.13 15.59
N GLU A 163 19.76 4.65 14.40
CA GLU A 163 19.02 3.59 13.72
C GLU A 163 19.13 2.25 14.46
N GLU A 164 20.33 1.87 14.92
CA GLU A 164 20.55 0.68 15.74
C GLU A 164 19.75 0.72 17.05
N GLU A 165 19.72 1.88 17.71
CA GLU A 165 18.91 2.06 18.93
C GLU A 165 17.40 1.90 18.63
N ARG A 166 16.95 2.45 17.50
CA ARG A 166 15.56 2.31 17.03
C ARG A 166 15.21 0.85 16.72
N ILE A 167 16.10 0.11 16.07
CA ILE A 167 15.93 -1.33 15.79
C ILE A 167 15.86 -2.12 17.10
N SER A 168 16.76 -1.85 18.06
CA SER A 168 16.78 -2.50 19.37
C SER A 168 15.47 -2.26 20.15
N LYS A 169 14.95 -1.02 20.13
CA LYS A 169 13.64 -0.67 20.74
C LYS A 169 12.48 -1.45 20.09
N LEU A 170 12.49 -1.61 18.76
CA LEU A 170 11.48 -2.37 18.02
C LEU A 170 11.53 -3.86 18.34
N GLN A 171 12.73 -4.46 18.40
CA GLN A 171 12.90 -5.87 18.76
C GLN A 171 12.40 -6.16 20.18
N LYS A 172 12.75 -5.33 21.17
CA LYS A 172 12.23 -5.43 22.54
C LYS A 172 10.71 -5.32 22.60
N LYS A 173 10.11 -4.43 21.78
CA LYS A 173 8.65 -4.27 21.68
C LYS A 173 7.98 -5.51 21.06
N GLU A 174 8.59 -6.12 20.05
CA GLU A 174 8.09 -7.35 19.43
C GLU A 174 8.17 -8.55 20.39
N GLU A 175 9.25 -8.68 21.14
CA GLU A 175 9.40 -9.73 22.14
C GLU A 175 8.34 -9.62 23.26
N ARG A 176 8.07 -8.39 23.74
CA ARG A 176 6.95 -8.12 24.67
C ARG A 176 5.60 -8.51 24.07
N ARG A 177 5.37 -8.25 22.77
CA ARG A 177 4.15 -8.66 22.06
C ARG A 177 4.03 -10.19 21.97
N LYS A 178 5.13 -10.90 21.68
CA LYS A 178 5.18 -12.38 21.64
C LYS A 178 4.86 -12.97 23.03
N LYS A 179 5.47 -12.45 24.09
CA LYS A 179 5.20 -12.87 25.48
C LYS A 179 3.72 -12.63 25.87
N ARG A 180 3.14 -11.48 25.53
CA ARG A 180 1.70 -11.19 25.77
C ARG A 180 0.77 -12.14 25.00
N LYS A 181 1.08 -12.44 23.72
CA LYS A 181 0.30 -13.39 22.91
C LYS A 181 0.37 -14.81 23.48
N LYS A 182 1.53 -15.26 23.94
CA LYS A 182 1.71 -16.57 24.60
C LYS A 182 0.86 -16.66 25.87
N LYS A 183 0.97 -15.67 26.76
CA LYS A 183 0.17 -15.61 28.00
C LYS A 183 -1.34 -15.61 27.73
N SER A 184 -1.79 -14.82 26.74
CA SER A 184 -3.22 -14.79 26.35
C SER A 184 -3.71 -16.12 25.77
N LYS A 185 -2.87 -16.83 25.00
CA LYS A 185 -3.20 -18.16 24.45
C LYS A 185 -3.32 -19.20 25.58
N GLU A 186 -2.38 -19.20 26.52
CA GLU A 186 -2.41 -20.08 27.70
C GLU A 186 -3.65 -19.83 28.56
N GLU A 187 -4.02 -18.57 28.79
CA GLU A 187 -5.23 -18.20 29.54
C GLU A 187 -6.52 -18.66 28.82
N LYS A 188 -6.58 -18.54 27.48
CA LYS A 188 -7.73 -19.03 26.70
C LYS A 188 -7.87 -20.55 26.74
N VAL A 189 -6.76 -21.29 26.66
CA VAL A 189 -6.76 -22.75 26.76
C VAL A 189 -7.24 -23.18 28.15
N LYS A 190 -6.77 -22.50 29.22
CA LYS A 190 -7.23 -22.78 30.59
C LYS A 190 -8.73 -22.55 30.76
N LYS A 191 -9.25 -21.40 30.29
CA LYS A 191 -10.70 -21.11 30.35
C LYS A 191 -11.55 -22.10 29.53
N HIS A 192 -11.04 -22.55 28.38
CA HIS A 192 -11.74 -23.55 27.57
C HIS A 192 -11.75 -24.94 28.23
N ALA A 193 -10.66 -25.32 28.90
CA ALA A 193 -10.61 -26.58 29.66
C ALA A 193 -11.63 -26.56 30.82
N GLU A 194 -11.67 -25.48 31.61
CA GLU A 194 -12.65 -25.28 32.68
C GLU A 194 -14.10 -25.27 32.17
N SER A 195 -14.36 -24.68 30.99
CA SER A 195 -15.69 -24.67 30.37
C SER A 195 -16.11 -26.05 29.86
N ASN A 196 -15.18 -26.84 29.31
CA ASN A 196 -15.45 -28.19 28.85
C ASN A 196 -15.74 -29.14 30.01
N GLU A 197 -15.03 -29.00 31.13
CA GLU A 197 -15.27 -29.80 32.34
C GLU A 197 -16.69 -29.58 32.89
N LYS A 198 -17.14 -28.31 32.94
CA LYS A 198 -18.54 -27.97 33.31
C LYS A 198 -19.58 -28.52 32.33
N LEU A 199 -19.28 -28.55 31.03
CA LEU A 199 -20.17 -29.14 30.02
C LEU A 199 -20.32 -30.65 30.18
N ILE A 200 -19.21 -31.34 30.50
CA ILE A 200 -19.22 -32.79 30.77
C ILE A 200 -20.05 -33.09 32.02
N GLU A 201 -19.88 -32.31 33.10
CA GLU A 201 -20.65 -32.45 34.33
C GLU A 201 -22.15 -32.20 34.11
N ASN A 202 -22.51 -31.12 33.41
CA ASN A 202 -23.90 -30.81 33.07
C ASN A 202 -24.54 -31.89 32.19
N LYS A 203 -23.79 -32.44 31.24
CA LYS A 203 -24.29 -33.53 30.37
C LYS A 203 -24.57 -34.78 31.20
N ALA A 204 -23.67 -35.17 32.09
CA ALA A 204 -23.86 -36.33 32.98
C ALA A 204 -25.09 -36.16 33.89
N GLN A 205 -25.33 -34.95 34.43
CA GLN A 205 -26.53 -34.65 35.20
C GLN A 205 -27.82 -34.75 34.37
N LEU A 206 -27.78 -34.28 33.11
CA LEU A 206 -28.93 -34.35 32.20
C LEU A 206 -29.27 -35.80 31.83
N ASP A 207 -28.24 -36.62 31.55
CA ASP A 207 -28.39 -38.03 31.20
C ASP A 207 -28.96 -38.82 32.40
N ALA A 208 -28.49 -38.56 33.62
CA ALA A 208 -29.03 -39.17 34.83
C ALA A 208 -30.52 -38.79 35.06
N LYS A 209 -30.87 -37.53 34.83
CA LYS A 209 -32.26 -37.05 34.94
C LYS A 209 -33.17 -37.67 33.87
N LEU A 210 -32.65 -37.87 32.66
CA LEU A 210 -33.37 -38.51 31.57
C LEU A 210 -33.69 -39.98 31.89
N GLU A 211 -32.73 -40.71 32.46
CA GLU A 211 -32.94 -42.09 32.91
C GLU A 211 -34.00 -42.19 34.01
N GLU A 212 -34.06 -41.22 34.92
CA GLU A 212 -35.08 -41.16 35.98
C GLU A 212 -36.48 -40.92 35.41
N ILE A 213 -36.62 -40.00 34.45
CA ILE A 213 -37.88 -39.72 33.75
C ILE A 213 -38.35 -40.97 32.98
N MET A 214 -37.45 -41.62 32.25
CA MET A 214 -37.74 -42.83 31.48
C MET A 214 -38.20 -44.01 32.35
N LYS A 215 -37.73 -44.12 33.60
CA LYS A 215 -38.16 -45.16 34.54
C LYS A 215 -39.55 -44.90 35.12
N ASN A 216 -39.98 -43.63 35.19
CA ASN A 216 -41.20 -43.24 35.88
C ASN A 216 -42.39 -42.90 34.95
N GLU A 217 -42.17 -42.52 33.68
CA GLU A 217 -43.27 -42.18 32.76
C GLU A 217 -43.68 -43.34 31.84
N LYS A 218 -44.84 -43.94 32.14
CA LYS A 218 -45.62 -44.70 31.15
C LYS A 218 -46.23 -43.70 30.15
N LEU A 219 -45.55 -43.44 29.04
CA LEU A 219 -46.01 -42.54 27.96
C LEU A 219 -47.46 -42.85 27.51
N PRO A 220 -48.41 -41.90 27.64
CA PRO A 220 -49.76 -42.06 27.12
C PRO A 220 -49.76 -41.93 25.58
N LYS A 221 -50.16 -42.99 24.89
CA LYS A 221 -50.21 -43.15 23.41
C LYS A 221 -51.16 -42.20 22.63
N LYS A 222 -51.47 -40.99 23.10
CA LYS A 222 -52.63 -40.21 22.60
C LYS A 222 -52.36 -39.00 21.68
N TYR A 223 -51.12 -38.72 21.26
CA TYR A 223 -50.82 -37.47 20.54
C TYR A 223 -50.49 -37.59 19.03
N SER A 224 -50.60 -38.76 18.40
CA SER A 224 -50.43 -38.86 16.93
C SER A 224 -51.58 -38.21 16.13
N ASP A 225 -52.72 -37.92 16.77
CA ASP A 225 -53.97 -37.66 16.05
C ASP A 225 -54.38 -36.19 16.00
N MET A 226 -53.58 -35.27 16.57
CA MET A 226 -53.96 -33.84 16.68
C MET A 226 -53.31 -32.92 15.64
N ALA A 227 -52.56 -33.43 14.66
CA ALA A 227 -52.07 -32.60 13.55
C ALA A 227 -53.24 -32.28 12.60
N PRO A 228 -53.70 -31.02 12.51
CA PRO A 228 -54.83 -30.65 11.67
C PRO A 228 -54.43 -30.85 10.20
N LYS A 229 -55.13 -31.78 9.54
CA LYS A 229 -55.01 -32.02 8.09
C LYS A 229 -55.62 -30.84 7.34
N ILE A 230 -54.88 -29.74 7.25
CA ILE A 230 -55.23 -28.62 6.36
C ILE A 230 -54.91 -29.09 4.94
N GLN A 231 -55.92 -29.59 4.24
CA GLN A 231 -55.87 -29.90 2.81
C GLN A 231 -55.87 -28.59 2.03
N LEU A 232 -54.70 -27.98 1.86
CA LEU A 232 -54.51 -26.92 0.88
C LEU A 232 -54.38 -27.58 -0.52
N GLU A 233 -55.47 -27.58 -1.28
CA GLU A 233 -55.45 -27.94 -2.70
C GLU A 233 -54.81 -26.81 -3.52
N TYR A 234 -53.48 -26.81 -3.62
CA TYR A 234 -52.80 -25.94 -4.57
C TYR A 234 -53.00 -26.50 -5.99
N LYS A 235 -53.83 -25.84 -6.81
CA LYS A 235 -53.89 -26.10 -8.26
C LYS A 235 -52.56 -25.70 -8.89
N THR A 236 -51.61 -26.63 -8.94
CA THR A 236 -50.30 -26.41 -9.55
C THR A 236 -50.43 -26.42 -11.07
N LYS A 237 -50.47 -25.23 -11.68
CA LYS A 237 -50.30 -25.10 -13.14
C LYS A 237 -48.86 -25.50 -13.47
N LYS A 238 -48.69 -26.60 -14.22
CA LYS A 238 -47.38 -27.04 -14.71
C LYS A 238 -46.98 -26.18 -15.90
N TYR A 239 -45.98 -25.31 -15.72
CA TYR A 239 -45.34 -24.60 -16.81
C TYR A 239 -44.10 -25.38 -17.25
N LYS A 240 -43.96 -25.64 -18.56
CA LYS A 240 -42.69 -26.13 -19.12
C LYS A 240 -41.83 -24.91 -19.41
N VAL A 241 -40.73 -24.78 -18.69
CA VAL A 241 -39.70 -23.77 -18.99
C VAL A 241 -38.64 -24.47 -19.83
N ASN A 242 -38.47 -24.03 -21.08
CA ASN A 242 -37.39 -24.53 -21.92
C ASN A 242 -36.06 -24.08 -21.31
N GLY A 243 -35.13 -25.02 -21.10
CA GLY A 243 -33.80 -24.69 -20.58
C GLY A 243 -33.03 -23.80 -21.55
N ILE A 244 -32.27 -22.85 -21.02
CA ILE A 244 -31.33 -22.05 -21.80
C ILE A 244 -30.20 -22.99 -22.24
N ASN A 245 -29.91 -23.03 -23.54
CA ASN A 245 -28.76 -23.77 -24.05
C ASN A 245 -27.50 -22.95 -23.73
N VAL A 246 -26.68 -23.45 -22.82
CA VAL A 246 -25.46 -22.78 -22.38
C VAL A 246 -24.37 -23.08 -23.40
N GLU A 247 -23.86 -22.05 -24.07
CA GLU A 247 -22.73 -22.18 -24.98
C GLU A 247 -21.52 -22.75 -24.25
N LYS A 248 -20.83 -23.70 -24.88
CA LYS A 248 -19.63 -24.29 -24.28
C LYS A 248 -18.49 -23.29 -24.33
N SER A 249 -17.87 -23.04 -23.18
CA SER A 249 -16.63 -22.28 -23.09
C SER A 249 -15.45 -23.18 -22.76
N ILE A 250 -14.24 -22.66 -22.91
CA ILE A 250 -12.98 -23.30 -22.50
C ILE A 250 -13.02 -23.68 -21.00
N LEU A 251 -13.72 -22.90 -20.17
CA LEU A 251 -13.91 -23.18 -18.75
C LEU A 251 -14.94 -24.29 -18.52
N SER A 252 -15.99 -24.36 -19.34
CA SER A 252 -17.06 -25.36 -19.20
C SER A 252 -16.59 -26.79 -19.51
N ASP A 253 -15.60 -26.94 -20.39
CA ASP A 253 -15.07 -28.25 -20.77
C ASP A 253 -14.18 -28.90 -19.69
N ASN A 254 -13.74 -28.14 -18.69
CA ASN A 254 -12.87 -28.63 -17.63
C ASN A 254 -13.64 -28.88 -16.32
N VAL A 255 -13.55 -30.13 -15.83
CA VAL A 255 -14.29 -30.58 -14.63
C VAL A 255 -13.74 -29.96 -13.34
N THR A 256 -12.41 -29.83 -13.25
CA THR A 256 -11.71 -29.32 -12.06
C THR A 256 -10.90 -28.09 -12.44
N ILE A 257 -11.41 -26.92 -12.05
CA ILE A 257 -10.72 -25.63 -12.20
C ILE A 257 -10.41 -25.14 -10.80
N ASP A 258 -9.12 -25.00 -10.49
CA ASP A 258 -8.66 -24.43 -9.23
C ASP A 258 -8.26 -22.97 -9.47
N ILE A 259 -8.81 -22.06 -8.67
CA ILE A 259 -8.51 -20.64 -8.74
C ILE A 259 -7.80 -20.23 -7.47
N LEU A 260 -6.65 -19.58 -7.62
CA LEU A 260 -5.86 -19.05 -6.51
C LEU A 260 -5.75 -17.54 -6.66
N VAL A 261 -6.26 -16.80 -5.67
CA VAL A 261 -6.02 -15.35 -5.57
C VAL A 261 -4.87 -15.14 -4.60
N SER A 262 -3.82 -14.46 -5.05
CA SER A 262 -2.64 -14.18 -4.23
C SER A 262 -2.90 -13.09 -3.19
N THR A 263 -1.97 -12.93 -2.25
CA THR A 263 -1.96 -11.79 -1.34
C THR A 263 -1.97 -10.46 -2.12
N PRO A 264 -2.80 -9.49 -1.70
CA PRO A 264 -2.90 -8.21 -2.41
C PRO A 264 -1.67 -7.34 -2.27
N GLU A 265 -1.41 -6.59 -3.32
CA GLU A 265 -0.43 -5.52 -3.39
C GLU A 265 -1.14 -4.17 -3.39
N VAL A 266 -0.65 -3.23 -2.59
CA VAL A 266 -1.13 -1.84 -2.60
C VAL A 266 -0.36 -1.12 -3.69
N ILE A 267 -1.02 -0.85 -4.82
CA ILE A 267 -0.41 -0.11 -5.92
C ILE A 267 -0.81 1.36 -5.79
N ASP A 268 0.20 2.23 -5.79
CA ASP A 268 0.02 3.66 -5.91
C ASP A 268 0.09 4.00 -7.40
N GLU A 269 -1.08 4.13 -8.05
CA GLU A 269 -1.20 4.44 -9.48
C GLU A 269 -0.95 5.92 -9.79
N GLY A 270 -0.38 6.66 -8.84
CA GLY A 270 -0.07 8.05 -8.98
C GLY A 270 -1.19 8.97 -8.51
N PHE A 271 -1.11 10.22 -8.94
CA PHE A 271 -1.80 11.32 -8.30
C PHE A 271 -3.34 11.27 -8.40
N PHE A 272 -3.90 10.80 -9.52
CA PHE A 272 -5.35 10.86 -9.76
C PHE A 272 -6.12 9.60 -9.36
N LEU A 273 -5.49 8.44 -9.44
CA LEU A 273 -6.17 7.14 -9.30
C LEU A 273 -6.14 6.64 -7.85
N GLY A 274 -5.36 7.29 -6.99
CA GLY A 274 -5.20 6.94 -5.60
C GLY A 274 -4.58 5.55 -5.42
N LYS A 275 -4.43 5.16 -4.14
CA LYS A 275 -3.96 3.82 -3.80
C LYS A 275 -5.11 2.83 -3.96
N HIS A 276 -4.86 1.72 -4.64
CA HIS A 276 -5.83 0.64 -4.78
C HIS A 276 -5.18 -0.71 -4.49
N LEU A 277 -6.01 -1.70 -4.20
CA LEU A 277 -5.59 -3.08 -4.00
C LEU A 277 -5.65 -3.84 -5.31
N THR A 278 -4.55 -4.50 -5.65
CA THR A 278 -4.43 -5.37 -6.82
C THR A 278 -4.09 -6.78 -6.37
N PHE A 279 -4.76 -7.75 -6.97
CA PHE A 279 -4.62 -9.17 -6.70
C PHE A 279 -4.11 -9.87 -7.95
N THR A 280 -3.27 -10.88 -7.78
CA THR A 280 -2.93 -11.79 -8.87
C THR A 280 -3.85 -13.00 -8.80
N VAL A 281 -4.54 -13.29 -9.90
CA VAL A 281 -5.44 -14.44 -10.04
C VAL A 281 -4.76 -15.47 -10.91
N GLU A 282 -4.52 -16.65 -10.36
CA GLU A 282 -3.96 -17.80 -11.06
C GLU A 282 -5.05 -18.85 -11.28
N THR A 283 -5.21 -19.31 -12.52
CA THR A 283 -6.23 -20.30 -12.90
C THR A 283 -5.58 -21.59 -13.37
N LYS A 284 -5.79 -22.69 -12.65
CA LYS A 284 -5.30 -24.03 -12.99
C LYS A 284 -6.44 -24.88 -13.60
N PRO A 285 -6.16 -25.73 -14.60
CA PRO A 285 -4.83 -26.09 -15.13
C PRO A 285 -4.29 -25.16 -16.23
N PHE A 286 -5.01 -24.10 -16.60
CA PHE A 286 -4.66 -23.27 -17.76
C PHE A 286 -3.35 -22.47 -17.63
N GLY A 287 -2.89 -22.24 -16.40
CA GLY A 287 -1.69 -21.44 -16.14
C GLY A 287 -1.89 -19.95 -16.39
N TRP A 288 -3.14 -19.49 -16.52
CA TRP A 288 -3.43 -18.07 -16.68
C TRP A 288 -3.12 -17.33 -15.39
N LYS A 289 -2.39 -16.22 -15.50
CA LYS A 289 -1.98 -15.39 -14.37
C LYS A 289 -2.24 -13.93 -14.69
N VAL A 290 -3.32 -13.39 -14.13
CA VAL A 290 -3.79 -12.04 -14.45
C VAL A 290 -3.81 -11.15 -13.21
N ARG A 291 -3.64 -9.84 -13.38
CA ARG A 291 -3.76 -8.86 -12.28
C ARG A 291 -5.11 -8.15 -12.35
N ARG A 292 -5.81 -8.08 -11.21
CA ARG A 292 -7.15 -7.47 -11.10
C ARG A 292 -7.22 -6.58 -9.87
N LYS A 293 -7.87 -5.43 -10.02
CA LYS A 293 -8.17 -4.51 -8.92
C LYS A 293 -9.34 -5.06 -8.12
N ASP A 294 -9.42 -4.70 -6.83
CA ASP A 294 -10.54 -5.08 -5.97
C ASP A 294 -11.92 -4.72 -6.57
N LYS A 295 -11.99 -3.55 -7.22
CA LYS A 295 -13.19 -3.04 -7.88
C LYS A 295 -13.64 -3.89 -9.07
N ASP A 296 -12.71 -4.54 -9.77
CA ASP A 296 -13.03 -5.36 -10.93
C ASP A 296 -13.86 -6.58 -10.54
N PHE A 297 -13.66 -7.13 -9.33
CA PHE A 297 -14.46 -8.23 -8.79
C PHE A 297 -15.91 -7.81 -8.51
N ASN A 298 -16.12 -6.57 -8.03
CA ASN A 298 -17.46 -6.04 -7.81
C ASN A 298 -18.17 -5.82 -9.14
N PHE A 299 -17.48 -5.23 -10.12
CA PHE A 299 -18.02 -5.05 -11.46
C PHE A 299 -18.40 -6.40 -12.09
N LEU A 300 -17.51 -7.40 -12.02
CA LEU A 300 -17.80 -8.73 -12.53
C LEU A 300 -19.06 -9.30 -11.87
N ARG A 301 -19.18 -9.18 -10.54
CA ARG A 301 -20.38 -9.63 -9.83
C ARG A 301 -21.64 -8.92 -10.30
N GLU A 302 -21.62 -7.59 -10.42
CA GLU A 302 -22.76 -6.79 -10.87
C GLU A 302 -23.19 -7.19 -12.28
N TYR A 303 -22.23 -7.37 -13.17
CA TYR A 303 -22.46 -7.88 -14.52
C TYR A 303 -23.13 -9.27 -14.48
N LEU A 304 -22.59 -10.22 -13.71
CA LEU A 304 -23.18 -11.57 -13.62
C LEU A 304 -24.60 -11.57 -13.06
N VAL A 305 -24.89 -10.72 -12.06
CA VAL A 305 -26.25 -10.59 -11.49
C VAL A 305 -27.23 -10.04 -12.52
N LYS A 306 -26.81 -9.04 -13.30
CA LYS A 306 -27.62 -8.43 -14.36
C LYS A 306 -27.87 -9.41 -15.52
N THR A 307 -26.84 -10.13 -15.93
CA THR A 307 -26.87 -11.04 -17.10
C THR A 307 -27.56 -12.38 -16.78
N TYR A 308 -27.41 -12.90 -15.56
CA TYR A 308 -27.94 -14.20 -15.14
C TYR A 308 -28.86 -14.07 -13.91
N PRO A 309 -30.01 -13.37 -14.02
CA PRO A 309 -30.88 -13.12 -12.86
C PRO A 309 -31.51 -14.38 -12.25
N HIS A 310 -31.50 -15.50 -12.98
CA HIS A 310 -31.98 -16.81 -12.51
C HIS A 310 -30.89 -17.63 -11.80
N VAL A 311 -29.63 -17.20 -11.86
CA VAL A 311 -28.49 -17.87 -11.23
C VAL A 311 -28.13 -17.14 -9.94
N LEU A 312 -27.95 -17.89 -8.86
CA LEU A 312 -27.47 -17.33 -7.60
C LEU A 312 -25.97 -17.00 -7.69
N VAL A 313 -25.66 -15.74 -7.95
CA VAL A 313 -24.28 -15.24 -7.96
C VAL A 313 -23.77 -15.05 -6.52
N PRO A 314 -22.60 -15.63 -6.17
CA PRO A 314 -22.03 -15.48 -4.83
C PRO A 314 -21.80 -14.01 -4.45
N ALA A 315 -21.89 -13.70 -3.16
CA ALA A 315 -21.63 -12.36 -2.66
C ALA A 315 -20.13 -12.02 -2.78
N CYS A 316 -19.84 -10.87 -3.37
CA CYS A 316 -18.54 -10.20 -3.33
C CYS A 316 -18.80 -8.86 -2.67
N LEU A 317 -18.46 -8.73 -1.39
CA LEU A 317 -18.69 -7.49 -0.65
C LEU A 317 -17.72 -6.43 -1.15
N GLU A 318 -18.16 -5.20 -1.38
CA GLU A 318 -17.21 -4.14 -1.72
C GLU A 318 -16.37 -3.77 -0.50
N HIS A 319 -15.06 -3.55 -0.71
CA HIS A 319 -14.25 -2.93 0.32
C HIS A 319 -14.51 -1.42 0.35
N GLN A 320 -15.22 -0.96 1.38
CA GLN A 320 -15.19 0.45 1.73
C GLN A 320 -13.78 0.77 2.22
N SER A 321 -13.11 1.73 1.56
CA SER A 321 -11.70 2.08 1.80
C SER A 321 -11.42 2.29 3.30
N VAL A 322 -10.89 1.28 3.97
CA VAL A 322 -10.48 1.45 5.37
C VAL A 322 -9.12 2.14 5.32
N LYS A 323 -8.98 3.24 6.06
CA LYS A 323 -7.78 4.09 6.15
C LYS A 323 -6.49 3.34 6.52
N SER A 324 -6.58 2.06 6.90
CA SER A 324 -5.43 1.21 7.19
C SER A 324 -5.57 -0.16 6.53
N VAL A 325 -4.55 -0.51 5.74
CA VAL A 325 -4.33 -1.83 5.14
C VAL A 325 -3.85 -2.80 6.24
N ASP A 326 -4.78 -3.36 7.03
CA ASP A 326 -4.43 -4.39 8.01
C ASP A 326 -4.14 -5.73 7.29
N LYS A 327 -3.03 -6.39 7.65
CA LYS A 327 -2.65 -7.70 7.10
C LYS A 327 -3.74 -8.75 7.31
N ASN A 328 -4.46 -8.70 8.44
CA ASN A 328 -5.56 -9.64 8.69
C ASN A 328 -6.74 -9.38 7.75
N PHE A 329 -7.01 -8.10 7.47
CA PHE A 329 -8.04 -7.72 6.51
C PHE A 329 -7.68 -8.24 5.11
N LEU A 330 -6.45 -8.02 4.66
CA LEU A 330 -5.99 -8.50 3.35
C LEU A 330 -6.11 -10.01 3.17
N ARG A 331 -5.72 -10.80 4.18
CA ARG A 331 -5.88 -12.26 4.14
C ARG A 331 -7.34 -12.71 4.10
N LYS A 332 -8.22 -12.03 4.83
CA LYS A 332 -9.66 -12.30 4.76
C LYS A 332 -10.22 -11.94 3.40
N ARG A 333 -9.76 -10.83 2.82
CA ARG A 333 -10.18 -10.37 1.50
C ARG A 333 -9.76 -11.34 0.40
N GLU A 334 -8.49 -11.75 0.40
CA GLU A 334 -7.94 -12.80 -0.45
C GLU A 334 -8.81 -14.07 -0.39
N SER A 335 -9.06 -14.61 0.80
CA SER A 335 -9.88 -15.80 0.99
C SER A 335 -11.33 -15.64 0.49
N LEU A 336 -11.91 -14.44 0.64
CA LEU A 336 -13.26 -14.14 0.14
C LEU A 336 -13.30 -14.12 -1.39
N LEU A 337 -12.33 -13.47 -2.03
CA LEU A 337 -12.25 -13.38 -3.50
C LEU A 337 -11.99 -14.76 -4.13
N THR A 338 -11.10 -15.56 -3.53
CA THR A 338 -10.90 -16.97 -3.93
C THR A 338 -12.20 -17.74 -3.87
N ARG A 339 -12.91 -17.70 -2.73
CA ARG A 339 -14.18 -18.40 -2.57
C ARG A 339 -15.27 -17.89 -3.52
N PHE A 340 -15.28 -16.59 -3.83
CA PHE A 340 -16.21 -16.01 -4.80
C PHE A 340 -16.00 -16.62 -6.19
N LEU A 341 -14.75 -16.64 -6.69
CA LEU A 341 -14.43 -17.19 -8.00
C LEU A 341 -14.64 -18.70 -8.05
N GLU A 342 -14.18 -19.45 -7.05
CA GLU A 342 -14.42 -20.90 -6.95
C GLU A 342 -15.91 -21.24 -7.01
N LYS A 343 -16.76 -20.46 -6.30
CA LYS A 343 -18.21 -20.66 -6.34
C LYS A 343 -18.81 -20.31 -7.69
N CYS A 344 -18.30 -19.30 -8.39
CA CYS A 344 -18.69 -19.04 -9.77
C CYS A 344 -18.34 -20.23 -10.68
N MET A 345 -17.18 -20.86 -10.49
CA MET A 345 -16.76 -22.07 -11.19
C MET A 345 -17.56 -23.33 -10.82
N THR A 346 -18.56 -23.27 -9.94
CA THR A 346 -19.48 -24.41 -9.70
C THR A 346 -20.72 -24.37 -10.59
N LYS A 347 -20.94 -23.27 -11.32
CA LYS A 347 -22.14 -23.04 -12.14
C LYS A 347 -21.74 -22.95 -13.62
N ASP A 348 -22.29 -23.82 -14.44
CA ASP A 348 -21.91 -23.92 -15.85
C ASP A 348 -22.30 -22.67 -16.64
N GLU A 349 -23.40 -22.02 -16.27
CA GLU A 349 -23.84 -20.75 -16.86
C GLU A 349 -22.81 -19.62 -16.63
N LEU A 350 -22.20 -19.59 -15.43
CA LEU A 350 -21.20 -18.58 -15.08
C LEU A 350 -19.84 -18.91 -15.68
N LYS A 351 -19.47 -20.19 -15.81
CA LYS A 351 -18.26 -20.62 -16.55
C LYS A 351 -18.35 -20.23 -18.03
N ALA A 352 -19.52 -20.43 -18.63
CA ALA A 352 -19.76 -20.11 -20.03
C ALA A 352 -19.76 -18.62 -20.35
N CYS A 353 -19.82 -17.76 -19.34
CA CYS A 353 -19.87 -16.32 -19.51
C CYS A 353 -18.58 -15.79 -20.17
N PRO A 354 -18.65 -15.12 -21.34
CA PRO A 354 -17.46 -14.56 -22.00
C PRO A 354 -16.67 -13.61 -21.10
N LYS A 355 -17.36 -12.76 -20.31
CA LYS A 355 -16.69 -11.85 -19.36
C LYS A 355 -15.97 -12.57 -18.24
N MET A 356 -16.43 -13.75 -17.82
CA MET A 356 -15.71 -14.57 -16.86
C MET A 356 -14.40 -15.11 -17.47
N VAL A 357 -14.45 -15.54 -18.73
CA VAL A 357 -13.26 -15.99 -19.46
C VAL A 357 -12.25 -14.84 -19.62
N ASP A 358 -12.70 -13.69 -20.11
CA ASP A 358 -11.85 -12.49 -20.27
C ASP A 358 -11.24 -12.07 -18.92
N PHE A 359 -12.06 -12.10 -17.85
CA PHE A 359 -11.61 -11.77 -16.51
C PHE A 359 -10.47 -12.66 -16.03
N LEU A 360 -10.45 -13.95 -16.38
CA LEU A 360 -9.43 -14.91 -15.95
C LEU A 360 -8.24 -15.03 -16.92
N LYS A 361 -8.42 -14.68 -18.19
CA LYS A 361 -7.44 -14.92 -19.26
C LYS A 361 -6.66 -13.67 -19.68
N GLU A 362 -7.27 -12.49 -19.68
CA GLU A 362 -6.67 -11.29 -20.27
C GLU A 362 -5.57 -10.69 -19.37
N GLU A 363 -4.32 -10.80 -19.80
CA GLU A 363 -3.17 -10.30 -19.02
C GLU A 363 -3.06 -8.78 -19.07
N ASP A 364 -3.38 -8.18 -20.21
CA ASP A 364 -3.32 -6.73 -20.39
C ASP A 364 -4.53 -6.05 -19.75
N TYR A 365 -4.25 -5.29 -18.69
CA TYR A 365 -5.28 -4.55 -17.96
C TYR A 365 -5.98 -3.50 -18.84
N LYS A 366 -5.28 -2.88 -19.79
CA LYS A 366 -5.87 -1.87 -20.67
C LYS A 366 -6.93 -2.51 -21.57
N THR A 367 -6.57 -3.62 -22.23
CA THR A 367 -7.49 -4.41 -23.06
C THR A 367 -8.67 -4.93 -22.24
N PHE A 368 -8.41 -5.49 -21.06
CA PHE A 368 -9.45 -5.96 -20.14
C PHE A 368 -10.44 -4.86 -19.75
N SER A 369 -9.94 -3.71 -19.27
CA SER A 369 -10.79 -2.60 -18.81
C SER A 369 -11.67 -2.04 -19.93
N LYS A 370 -11.12 -1.91 -21.14
CA LYS A 370 -11.88 -1.50 -22.33
C LYS A 370 -12.98 -2.51 -22.68
N ASN A 371 -12.68 -3.81 -22.66
CA ASN A 371 -13.66 -4.86 -22.96
C ASN A 371 -14.74 -4.97 -21.88
N LEU A 372 -14.38 -4.73 -20.63
CA LEU A 372 -15.28 -4.79 -19.49
C LEU A 372 -16.33 -3.66 -19.53
N ARG A 373 -15.91 -2.45 -19.91
CA ARG A 373 -16.77 -1.25 -19.93
C ARG A 373 -17.70 -1.14 -21.14
N LYS A 374 -17.38 -1.76 -22.28
CA LYS A 374 -18.15 -1.60 -23.54
C LYS A 374 -19.58 -2.13 -23.50
N GLU A 375 -19.95 -2.97 -22.53
CA GLU A 375 -21.24 -3.68 -22.49
C GLU A 375 -22.15 -3.31 -21.31
N CYS A 376 -21.69 -2.44 -20.41
CA CYS A 376 -22.50 -1.91 -19.31
C CYS A 376 -23.09 -0.56 -19.68
#